data_AF-A0A7C5CVW1-F1
#
_entry.id   AF-A0A7C5CVW1-F1
#
_cell.length_a   1.000
_cell.length_b   1.000
_cell.length_c   1.000
_cell.angle_alpha   90.00
_cell.angle_beta   90.00
_cell.angle_gamma   90.00
#
_symmetry.space_group_name_H-M   'P 1'
#
loop_
_entity.id
_entity.type
_entity.pdbx_description
1 polymer ?
#
loop_
_entity_poly.entity_id
_entity_poly.type
_entity_poly.pdbx_seq_one_letter_code
_entity_poly.pdbx_strand_id
1 'polypeptide(L)'
;MLYCPNCNAFQHDPDSDICPKCGFDMKAYVEKRRMKREPTDAGEKRIRMVGFDEKLPCPLCGSPSKVIDSEMEFIHEGERINVHGLKLMGGEITKRTQTQYQLHVRGTECEEGHLLYEEAKGRIRALCPLCFDPMIEYGSSLLSCTRCNRHYSKADWTIPPIDDIMRAEGWQRIP
;
A
#
# COMPACT_ATOMS: atom_id res chain seq x y z
N MET A 1 -23.03 -12.10 20.19
CA MET A 1 -23.25 -10.81 20.87
C MET A 1 -22.96 -9.70 19.87
N LEU A 2 -23.97 -8.95 19.48
CA LEU A 2 -23.89 -7.96 18.40
C LEU A 2 -24.26 -6.58 18.94
N TYR A 3 -23.48 -5.57 18.57
CA TYR A 3 -23.80 -4.18 18.79
C TYR A 3 -24.29 -3.59 17.47
N CYS A 4 -25.34 -2.76 17.52
CA CYS A 4 -25.81 -2.06 16.33
C CYS A 4 -24.68 -1.14 15.80
N PRO A 5 -24.24 -1.29 14.54
CA PRO A 5 -23.14 -0.49 14.00
C PRO A 5 -23.49 0.99 13.81
N ASN A 6 -24.78 1.35 13.86
CA ASN A 6 -25.24 2.72 13.70
C ASN A 6 -25.34 3.47 15.04
N CYS A 7 -25.88 2.83 16.09
CA CYS A 7 -26.16 3.50 17.36
C CYS A 7 -25.48 2.87 18.58
N ASN A 8 -24.63 1.87 18.38
CA ASN A 8 -23.91 1.11 19.41
C ASN A 8 -24.80 0.49 20.50
N ALA A 9 -26.12 0.36 20.25
CA ALA A 9 -27.02 -0.31 21.17
C ALA A 9 -26.71 -1.80 21.23
N PHE A 10 -26.71 -2.35 22.43
CA PHE A 10 -26.59 -3.78 22.67
C PHE A 10 -27.85 -4.50 22.18
N GLN A 11 -27.68 -5.60 21.44
CA GLN A 11 -28.79 -6.44 21.03
C GLN A 11 -28.96 -7.64 21.96
N HIS A 12 -30.11 -7.67 22.63
CA HIS A 12 -30.53 -8.79 23.46
C HIS A 12 -31.02 -9.97 22.63
N ASP A 13 -31.61 -9.71 21.46
CA ASP A 13 -32.08 -10.74 20.54
C ASP A 13 -31.09 -10.92 19.38
N PRO A 14 -30.39 -12.06 19.29
CA PRO A 14 -29.41 -12.32 18.23
C PRO A 14 -30.04 -12.60 16.86
N ASP A 15 -31.34 -12.92 16.78
CA ASP A 15 -32.04 -13.26 15.53
C ASP A 15 -32.78 -12.06 14.92
N SER A 16 -32.81 -10.91 15.60
CA SER A 16 -33.47 -9.69 15.11
C SER A 16 -32.64 -9.01 14.02
N ASP A 17 -33.11 -9.05 12.78
CA ASP A 17 -32.48 -8.41 11.61
C ASP A 17 -32.48 -6.86 11.69
N ILE A 18 -33.37 -6.28 12.52
CA ILE A 18 -33.53 -4.84 12.66
C ILE A 18 -33.14 -4.40 14.08
N CYS A 19 -32.43 -3.27 14.19
CA CYS A 19 -32.13 -2.68 15.49
C CYS A 19 -33.41 -2.07 16.11
N PRO A 20 -33.83 -2.50 17.31
CA PRO A 20 -35.06 -2.00 17.95
C PRO A 20 -34.95 -0.54 18.39
N LYS A 21 -33.73 0.02 18.51
CA LYS A 21 -33.52 1.40 18.97
C LYS A 21 -33.59 2.42 17.84
N CYS A 22 -33.06 2.08 16.66
CA CYS A 22 -32.91 3.05 15.56
C CYS A 22 -33.46 2.57 14.21
N GLY A 23 -34.07 1.38 14.16
CA GLY A 23 -34.63 0.83 12.92
C GLY A 23 -33.57 0.41 11.89
N PHE A 24 -32.30 0.35 12.28
CA PHE A 24 -31.22 0.03 11.37
C PHE A 24 -31.27 -1.45 10.95
N ASP A 25 -31.33 -1.70 9.65
CA ASP A 25 -31.30 -3.04 9.05
C ASP A 25 -29.85 -3.57 9.05
N MET A 26 -29.60 -4.52 9.94
CA MET A 26 -28.29 -5.12 10.09
C MET A 26 -28.03 -6.21 9.07
N LYS A 27 -29.07 -6.87 8.57
CA LYS A 27 -28.94 -7.90 7.54
C LYS A 27 -28.44 -7.28 6.25
N ALA A 28 -29.03 -6.17 5.83
CA ALA A 28 -28.56 -5.37 4.70
C ALA A 28 -27.11 -4.88 4.92
N TYR A 29 -26.75 -4.50 6.15
CA TYR A 29 -25.37 -4.09 6.47
C TYR A 29 -24.36 -5.25 6.37
N VAL A 30 -24.72 -6.43 6.86
CA VAL A 30 -23.88 -7.63 6.80
C VAL A 30 -23.74 -8.11 5.35
N GLU A 31 -24.81 -8.11 4.56
CA GLU A 31 -24.77 -8.41 3.12
C GLU A 31 -23.89 -7.42 2.37
N LYS A 32 -24.03 -6.11 2.62
CA LYS A 32 -23.18 -5.08 2.02
C LYS A 32 -21.72 -5.22 2.43
N ARG A 33 -21.44 -5.68 3.65
CA ARG A 33 -20.07 -6.01 4.09
C ARG A 33 -19.55 -7.30 3.49
N ARG A 34 -20.40 -8.30 3.24
CA ARG A 34 -20.02 -9.52 2.51
C ARG A 34 -19.66 -9.18 1.06
N MET A 35 -20.48 -8.39 0.36
CA MET A 35 -20.18 -7.92 -0.99
C MET A 35 -18.89 -7.07 -1.05
N LYS A 36 -18.57 -6.31 0.01
CA LYS A 36 -17.29 -5.60 0.13
C LYS A 36 -16.09 -6.49 0.50
N ARG A 37 -16.32 -7.70 1.00
CA ARG A 37 -15.29 -8.65 1.47
C ARG A 37 -15.08 -9.82 0.53
N GLU A 38 -15.91 -9.98 -0.50
CA GLU A 38 -15.48 -10.72 -1.67
C GLU A 38 -14.20 -10.04 -2.15
N PRO A 39 -13.06 -10.75 -2.18
CA PRO A 39 -11.90 -10.21 -2.86
C PRO A 39 -12.38 -9.96 -4.28
N THR A 40 -12.45 -8.69 -4.66
CA THR A 40 -12.31 -8.38 -6.07
C THR A 40 -10.94 -8.95 -6.44
N ASP A 41 -10.92 -10.18 -6.95
CA ASP A 41 -9.84 -10.72 -7.78
C ASP A 41 -9.55 -9.76 -8.95
N ALA A 42 -10.43 -8.79 -9.19
CA ALA A 42 -10.17 -7.55 -9.88
C ALA A 42 -9.29 -6.56 -9.07
N GLY A 43 -8.13 -7.03 -8.60
CA GLY A 43 -6.89 -6.30 -8.82
C GLY A 43 -6.51 -6.41 -10.30
N GLU A 44 -7.46 -6.16 -11.20
CA GLU A 44 -7.20 -6.05 -12.62
C GLU A 44 -6.36 -4.80 -12.77
N LYS A 45 -5.04 -5.02 -12.88
CA LYS A 45 -4.17 -4.13 -13.61
C LYS A 45 -4.92 -3.77 -14.89
N ARG A 46 -5.55 -2.59 -14.94
CA ARG A 46 -6.14 -2.05 -16.17
C ARG A 46 -4.98 -1.63 -17.08
N ILE A 47 -4.23 -2.61 -17.55
CA ILE A 47 -3.34 -2.45 -18.68
C ILE A 47 -4.30 -2.26 -19.85
N ARG A 48 -4.47 -1.02 -20.30
CA ARG A 48 -4.98 -0.80 -21.66
C ARG A 48 -3.94 -1.44 -22.59
N MET A 49 -4.13 -2.70 -22.94
CA MET A 49 -3.27 -3.41 -23.89
C MET A 49 -3.49 -2.78 -25.27
N VAL A 50 -2.73 -1.73 -25.55
CA VAL A 50 -2.33 -1.42 -26.92
C VAL A 50 -1.39 -2.58 -27.30
N GLY A 51 -1.65 -3.25 -28.43
CA GLY A 51 -0.80 -4.34 -28.91
C GLY A 51 0.66 -3.88 -29.05
N PHE A 52 1.59 -4.83 -29.12
CA PHE A 52 3.00 -4.52 -29.36
C PHE A 52 3.14 -3.75 -30.69
N ASP A 53 3.84 -2.61 -30.65
CA ASP A 53 4.05 -1.74 -31.82
C ASP A 53 5.45 -1.98 -32.38
N GLU A 54 5.53 -2.44 -33.63
CA GLU A 54 6.79 -2.67 -34.35
C GLU A 54 7.60 -1.37 -34.53
N LYS A 55 6.96 -0.20 -34.46
CA LYS A 55 7.63 1.10 -34.55
C LYS A 55 8.33 1.52 -33.25
N LEU A 56 8.09 0.80 -32.17
CA LEU A 56 8.61 1.08 -30.84
C LEU A 56 9.46 -0.13 -30.39
N PRO A 57 10.65 -0.33 -30.98
CA PRO A 57 11.50 -1.45 -30.62
C PRO A 57 12.11 -1.26 -29.24
N CYS A 58 12.27 -2.36 -28.51
CA CYS A 58 12.97 -2.38 -27.24
C CYS A 58 14.45 -1.98 -27.43
N PRO A 59 14.99 -0.99 -26.70
CA PRO A 59 16.41 -0.62 -26.79
C PRO A 59 17.38 -1.73 -26.34
N LEU A 60 16.91 -2.75 -25.61
CA LEU A 60 17.75 -3.85 -25.13
C LEU A 60 17.82 -5.03 -26.12
N CYS A 61 16.70 -5.40 -26.73
CA CYS A 61 16.60 -6.62 -27.55
C CYS A 61 16.06 -6.40 -28.96
N GLY A 62 15.57 -5.20 -29.29
CA GLY A 62 15.01 -4.87 -30.61
C GLY A 62 13.59 -5.37 -30.87
N SER A 63 13.03 -6.22 -29.99
CA SER A 63 11.67 -6.74 -30.14
C SER A 63 10.61 -5.64 -30.03
N PRO A 64 9.44 -5.78 -30.68
CA PRO A 64 8.32 -4.86 -30.53
C PRO A 64 7.97 -4.62 -29.06
N SER A 65 7.62 -3.39 -28.71
CA SER A 65 7.22 -3.02 -27.35
C SER A 65 5.83 -2.40 -27.32
N LYS A 66 5.16 -2.54 -26.19
CA LYS A 66 3.89 -1.88 -25.91
C LYS A 66 4.10 -0.85 -24.81
N VAL A 67 3.36 0.26 -24.88
CA VAL A 67 3.37 1.28 -23.83
C VAL A 67 2.60 0.77 -22.63
N ILE A 68 3.22 0.85 -21.46
CA ILE A 68 2.60 0.59 -20.17
C ILE A 68 2.41 1.91 -19.44
N ASP A 69 1.20 2.07 -18.92
CA ASP A 69 0.87 3.09 -17.94
C ASP A 69 0.23 2.37 -16.75
N SER A 70 0.92 2.31 -15.62
CA SER A 70 0.52 1.49 -14.48
C SER A 70 0.70 2.21 -13.16
N GLU A 71 -0.28 2.03 -12.28
CA GLU A 71 -0.15 2.35 -10.87
C GLU A 71 0.41 1.12 -10.13
N MET A 72 1.39 1.36 -9.25
CA MET A 72 2.04 0.35 -8.42
C MET A 72 1.94 0.78 -6.96
N GLU A 73 1.51 -0.15 -6.11
CA GLU A 73 1.46 0.06 -4.66
C GLU A 73 2.10 -1.13 -3.95
N PHE A 74 3.15 -0.86 -3.17
CA PHE A 74 3.83 -1.89 -2.38
C PHE A 74 4.50 -1.28 -1.14
N ILE A 75 4.90 -2.16 -0.22
CA ILE A 75 5.57 -1.80 1.03
C ILE A 75 7.01 -2.31 0.96
N HIS A 76 7.95 -1.39 1.13
CA HIS A 76 9.36 -1.70 1.29
C HIS A 76 9.70 -1.79 2.78
N GLU A 77 10.39 -2.86 3.17
CA GLU A 77 10.92 -3.02 4.53
C GLU A 77 12.37 -2.53 4.59
N GLY A 78 12.62 -1.56 5.47
CA GLY A 78 13.96 -1.03 5.73
C GLY A 78 14.64 -1.67 6.94
N GLU A 79 15.55 -0.92 7.54
CA GLU A 79 16.37 -1.36 8.67
C GLU A 79 15.56 -1.58 9.95
N ARG A 80 16.15 -2.36 10.88
CA ARG A 80 15.57 -2.57 12.20
C ARG A 80 15.91 -1.41 13.13
N ILE A 81 14.89 -0.83 13.73
CA ILE A 81 14.99 0.30 14.64
C ILE A 81 14.48 -0.09 16.02
N ASN A 82 15.02 0.57 17.04
CA ASN A 82 14.57 0.41 18.42
C ASN A 82 13.27 1.18 18.64
N VAL A 83 12.25 0.50 19.17
CA VAL A 83 10.99 1.11 19.55
C VAL A 83 11.09 1.61 20.99
N HIS A 84 11.49 2.88 21.15
CA HIS A 84 11.61 3.50 22.46
C HIS A 84 10.30 3.47 23.25
N GLY A 85 10.39 3.20 24.57
CA GLY A 85 9.23 3.20 25.46
C GLY A 85 8.37 1.92 25.46
N LEU A 86 8.84 0.84 24.83
CA LEU A 86 8.30 -0.52 25.00
C LEU A 86 9.39 -1.41 25.59
N LYS A 87 9.25 -1.80 26.86
CA LYS A 87 10.10 -2.81 27.51
C LYS A 87 9.24 -4.05 27.73
N LEU A 88 9.59 -5.16 27.11
CA LEU A 88 9.09 -6.48 27.49
C LEU A 88 10.20 -7.17 28.28
N MET A 89 9.93 -7.50 29.54
CA MET A 89 10.63 -8.48 30.39
C MET A 89 12.10 -8.75 30.01
N GLY A 90 12.94 -7.71 29.90
CA GLY A 90 14.39 -7.84 29.70
C GLY A 90 14.99 -7.42 28.34
N GLY A 91 14.26 -6.80 27.41
CA GLY A 91 14.86 -6.35 26.14
C GLY A 91 14.21 -5.14 25.47
N GLU A 92 14.97 -4.49 24.58
CA GLU A 92 14.47 -3.48 23.65
C GLU A 92 13.71 -4.15 22.51
N ILE A 93 12.53 -3.63 22.16
CA ILE A 93 11.78 -4.13 21.01
C ILE A 93 12.37 -3.50 19.76
N THR A 94 12.82 -4.33 18.81
CA THR A 94 13.22 -3.88 17.48
C THR A 94 12.16 -4.20 16.45
N LYS A 95 11.92 -3.28 15.51
CA LYS A 95 10.99 -3.45 14.39
C LYS A 95 11.61 -2.92 13.11
N ARG A 96 11.26 -3.51 11.97
CA ARG A 96 11.69 -3.00 10.65
C ARG A 96 10.91 -1.73 10.33
N THR A 97 11.59 -0.73 9.81
CA THR A 97 10.92 0.42 9.20
C THR A 97 10.17 -0.02 7.97
N GLN A 98 9.08 0.67 7.67
CA GLN A 98 8.22 0.36 6.54
C GLN A 98 7.91 1.64 5.79
N THR A 99 8.02 1.55 4.47
CA THR A 99 7.78 2.65 3.56
C THR A 99 6.81 2.18 2.49
N GLN A 100 5.68 2.85 2.37
CA GLN A 100 4.71 2.63 1.31
C GLN A 100 5.09 3.46 0.09
N TYR A 101 5.20 2.79 -1.05
CA TYR A 101 5.40 3.39 -2.36
C TYR A 101 4.08 3.32 -3.12
N GLN A 102 3.57 4.48 -3.54
CA GLN A 102 2.45 4.61 -4.46
C GLN A 102 2.97 5.31 -5.71
N LEU A 103 3.41 4.52 -6.68
CA LEU A 103 4.08 5.00 -7.89
C LEU A 103 3.15 4.89 -9.09
N HIS A 104 3.18 5.91 -9.93
CA HIS A 104 2.66 5.91 -11.28
C HIS A 104 3.85 5.77 -12.23
N VAL A 105 3.89 4.68 -12.96
CA VAL A 105 4.99 4.29 -13.82
C VAL A 105 4.52 4.30 -15.26
N ARG A 106 5.19 5.11 -16.09
CA ARG A 106 5.01 5.14 -17.53
C ARG A 106 6.25 4.59 -18.20
N GLY A 107 6.05 3.64 -19.11
CA GLY A 107 7.14 2.91 -19.71
C GLY A 107 6.71 2.03 -20.88
N THR A 108 7.55 1.05 -21.20
CA THR A 108 7.32 0.06 -22.23
C THR A 108 7.65 -1.35 -21.74
N GLU A 109 6.93 -2.34 -22.27
CA GLU A 109 7.24 -3.77 -22.08
C GLU A 109 7.44 -4.38 -23.46
N CYS A 110 8.53 -5.14 -23.65
CA CYS A 110 8.75 -5.87 -24.89
C CYS A 110 8.23 -7.29 -24.83
N GLU A 111 8.13 -7.96 -25.99
CA GLU A 111 7.68 -9.36 -26.06
C GLU A 111 8.57 -10.34 -25.27
N GLU A 112 9.86 -10.04 -25.16
CA GLU A 112 10.82 -10.82 -24.35
C GLU A 112 10.69 -10.56 -22.83
N GLY A 113 9.81 -9.63 -22.42
CA GLY A 113 9.53 -9.33 -21.01
C GLY A 113 10.42 -8.27 -20.36
N HIS A 114 11.21 -7.51 -21.13
CA HIS A 114 11.95 -6.37 -20.58
C HIS A 114 11.00 -5.23 -20.22
N LEU A 115 11.02 -4.81 -18.95
CA LEU A 115 10.28 -3.67 -18.45
C LEU A 115 11.17 -2.43 -18.43
N LEU A 116 10.79 -1.41 -19.18
CA LEU A 116 11.52 -0.17 -19.31
C LEU A 116 10.64 0.99 -18.85
N TYR A 117 11.14 1.89 -18.01
CA TYR A 117 10.37 3.07 -17.59
C TYR A 117 11.02 4.36 -18.09
N GLU A 118 10.18 5.27 -18.58
CA GLU A 118 10.53 6.65 -18.91
C GLU A 118 10.40 7.52 -17.66
N GLU A 119 9.32 7.33 -16.93
CA GLU A 119 8.94 8.17 -15.81
C GLU A 119 8.30 7.34 -14.70
N ALA A 120 8.80 7.51 -13.49
CA ALA A 120 8.23 6.96 -12.27
C ALA A 120 8.03 8.11 -11.28
N LYS A 121 6.77 8.47 -11.04
CA LYS A 121 6.39 9.55 -10.11
C LYS A 121 5.37 9.05 -9.12
N GLY A 122 5.44 9.50 -7.89
CA GLY A 122 4.50 9.01 -6.90
C GLY A 122 4.67 9.61 -5.53
N ARG A 123 3.94 9.01 -4.59
CA ARG A 123 3.98 9.37 -3.18
C ARG A 123 4.71 8.28 -2.42
N ILE A 124 5.63 8.70 -1.58
CA ILE A 124 6.35 7.85 -0.64
C ILE A 124 5.86 8.22 0.75
N ARG A 125 5.45 7.24 1.54
CA ARG A 125 4.93 7.46 2.90
C ARG A 125 5.63 6.54 3.88
N ALA A 126 6.16 7.09 4.96
CA ALA A 126 6.61 6.30 6.10
C ALA A 126 5.39 5.71 6.82
N LEU A 127 5.44 4.42 7.13
CA LEU A 127 4.42 3.73 7.90
C LEU A 127 4.93 3.42 9.31
N CYS A 128 4.02 3.45 10.28
CA CYS A 128 4.34 3.09 11.65
C CYS A 128 4.71 1.61 11.76
N PRO A 129 5.89 1.26 12.31
CA PRO A 129 6.35 -0.12 12.38
C PRO A 129 5.54 -1.00 13.37
N LEU A 130 4.60 -0.41 14.12
CA LEU A 130 3.72 -1.12 15.04
C LEU A 130 2.29 -1.30 14.51
N CYS A 131 1.70 -0.25 13.94
CA CYS A 131 0.29 -0.27 13.53
C CYS A 131 0.07 -0.09 12.04
N PHE A 132 1.14 0.08 11.25
CA PHE A 132 1.11 0.24 9.78
C PHE A 132 0.38 1.49 9.28
N ASP A 133 -0.02 2.39 10.18
CA ASP A 133 -0.64 3.66 9.80
C ASP A 133 0.38 4.64 9.22
N PRO A 134 0.00 5.47 8.23
CA PRO A 134 0.85 6.53 7.71
C PRO A 134 1.28 7.50 8.81
N MET A 135 2.57 7.80 8.85
CA MET A 135 3.16 8.73 9.79
C MET A 135 3.15 10.15 9.23
N ILE A 136 2.99 11.12 10.13
CA ILE A 136 3.06 12.55 9.84
C ILE A 136 4.49 13.02 10.07
N GLU A 137 5.02 13.77 9.11
CA GLU A 137 6.33 14.41 9.22
C GLU A 137 6.21 15.78 9.89
N TYR A 138 7.06 16.00 10.90
CA TYR A 138 7.18 17.27 11.61
C TYR A 138 8.61 17.79 11.44
N GLY A 139 8.74 18.87 10.66
CA GLY A 139 10.05 19.42 10.31
C GLY A 139 10.88 18.42 9.50
N SER A 140 12.20 18.45 9.65
CA SER A 140 13.12 17.59 8.89
C SER A 140 13.53 16.30 9.60
N SER A 141 13.16 16.12 10.88
CA SER A 141 13.77 15.11 11.75
C SER A 141 12.79 14.18 12.46
N LEU A 142 11.52 14.54 12.56
CA LEU A 142 10.57 13.81 13.40
C LEU A 142 9.44 13.22 12.56
N LEU A 143 9.18 11.94 12.75
CA LEU A 143 7.99 11.29 12.25
C LEU A 143 7.10 10.85 13.43
N SER A 144 5.80 11.06 13.32
CA SER A 144 4.85 10.77 14.38
C SER A 144 3.68 9.94 13.86
N CYS A 145 3.35 8.87 14.56
CA CYS A 145 2.16 8.07 14.30
C CYS A 145 0.99 8.59 15.14
N THR A 146 -0.09 9.04 14.49
CA THR A 146 -1.29 9.56 15.16
C THR A 146 -2.13 8.47 15.84
N ARG A 147 -2.00 7.21 15.43
CA ARG A 147 -2.78 6.09 15.99
C ARG A 147 -2.21 5.55 17.29
N CYS A 148 -0.89 5.40 17.38
CA CYS A 148 -0.22 4.91 18.59
C CYS A 148 0.52 6.00 19.36
N ASN A 149 0.47 7.26 18.91
CA ASN A 149 1.16 8.42 19.49
C ASN A 149 2.65 8.15 19.76
N ARG A 150 3.32 7.50 18.81
CA ARG A 150 4.77 7.25 18.89
C ARG A 150 5.51 8.12 17.92
N HIS A 151 6.72 8.48 18.33
CA HIS A 151 7.62 9.33 17.60
C HIS A 151 8.89 8.56 17.26
N TYR A 152 9.39 8.81 16.06
CA TYR A 152 10.62 8.21 15.55
C TYR A 152 11.46 9.27 14.85
N SER A 153 12.76 9.03 14.74
CA SER A 153 13.63 9.89 13.96
C SER A 153 13.43 9.59 12.48
N LYS A 154 13.30 10.64 11.66
CA LYS A 154 13.25 10.50 10.20
C LYS A 154 14.53 9.90 9.64
N ALA A 155 15.67 10.11 10.31
CA ALA A 155 16.95 9.53 9.93
C ALA A 155 16.94 7.98 9.98
N ASP A 156 16.04 7.40 10.76
CA ASP A 156 15.88 5.94 10.86
C ASP A 156 15.19 5.34 9.62
N TRP A 157 14.52 6.17 8.80
CA TRP A 157 13.93 5.77 7.53
C TRP A 157 14.91 6.05 6.39
N THR A 158 15.77 5.08 6.11
CA THR A 158 16.50 5.05 4.85
C THR A 158 15.51 4.72 3.73
N ILE A 159 15.14 5.73 2.95
CA ILE A 159 14.23 5.58 1.81
C ILE A 159 15.12 5.41 0.56
N PRO A 160 15.15 4.22 -0.06
CA PRO A 160 15.89 4.05 -1.29
C PRO A 160 15.35 4.97 -2.40
N PRO A 161 16.22 5.50 -3.28
CA PRO A 161 15.82 6.18 -4.49
C PRO A 161 14.82 5.36 -5.30
N ILE A 162 13.91 6.04 -6.01
CA ILE A 162 12.91 5.37 -6.86
C ILE A 162 13.58 4.45 -7.87
N ASP A 163 14.71 4.85 -8.47
CA ASP A 163 15.43 4.05 -9.45
C ASP A 163 15.89 2.68 -8.90
N ASP A 164 16.32 2.64 -7.64
CA ASP A 164 16.75 1.39 -6.99
C ASP A 164 15.55 0.47 -6.72
N ILE A 165 14.43 1.06 -6.33
CA ILE A 165 13.17 0.34 -6.11
C ILE A 165 12.62 -0.21 -7.44
N MET A 166 12.62 0.61 -8.49
CA MET A 166 12.19 0.20 -9.83
C MET A 166 13.03 -0.97 -10.33
N ARG A 167 14.36 -0.92 -10.13
CA ARG A 167 15.25 -2.03 -10.48
C ARG A 167 14.95 -3.31 -9.71
N ALA A 168 14.62 -3.22 -8.42
CA ALA A 168 14.23 -4.38 -7.62
C ALA A 168 12.92 -5.02 -8.12
N GLU A 169 12.01 -4.21 -8.65
CA GLU A 169 10.77 -4.65 -9.31
C GLU A 169 10.96 -5.10 -10.77
N GLY A 170 12.21 -5.14 -11.26
CA GLY A 170 12.55 -5.61 -12.62
C GLY A 170 12.49 -4.54 -13.71
N TRP A 171 12.21 -3.29 -13.37
CA TRP A 171 12.19 -2.18 -14.31
C TRP A 171 13.58 -1.60 -14.54
N GLN A 172 13.88 -1.23 -15.78
CA GLN A 172 15.11 -0.52 -16.13
C GLN A 172 14.79 0.85 -16.70
N ARG A 173 15.61 1.85 -16.40
CA ARG A 173 15.40 3.20 -16.92
C ARG A 173 15.77 3.22 -18.40
N ILE A 174 14.92 3.83 -19.23
CA ILE A 174 15.28 4.08 -20.63
C ILE A 174 16.51 5.01 -20.66
N PRO A 175 17.57 4.65 -21.42
CA PRO A 175 18.78 5.46 -21.52
C PRO A 175 18.54 6.85 -22.11
#